data_AF-A0AA39K9N0-F1
#
_entry.id   AF-A0AA39K9N0-F1
#
_cell.length_a   1.000
_cell.length_b   1.000
_cell.length_c   1.000
_cell.angle_alpha   90.00
_cell.angle_beta   90.00
_cell.angle_gamma   90.00
#
_symmetry.space_group_name_H-M   'P 1'
#
loop_
_entity.id
_entity.type
_entity.pdbx_description
1 polymer ?
#
loop_
_entity_poly.entity_id
_entity_poly.type
_entity_poly.pdbx_seq_one_letter_code
_entity_poly.pdbx_strand_id
1 'polypeptide(L)'
;MDRKPLAAKRLFAHRYAAADADTRPLNAQSARDRVKKRYLFDILPEHPQTRDKNRFVSTLDVRHIQTTDIHDLSFYKKPRVHTTKSGDSSFQIDYATDVLNVSSKYLVFPPRTEGFLYYHHQRDSLPGEVRFCLANSLDTNTGMDLLLPNGLPWSIPLWYIVSAPKYENLLRKLVADGLVSTEQVTRCKWMFPLAWARRRRRVTVLMRWNDVFAVPLDAKTVKIWIAGEKAKKEVVLWTERILGQYAGKSTGCVHARIEQDPIREVDVVNVFKVQKAAGEVPLSLNSRVKPSLSRSNLLVENAPIRAVSLRQ
;
A
#
# COMPACT_ATOMS: atom_id res chain seq x y z
N MET A 1 65.50 3.95 -8.64
CA MET A 1 64.30 4.80 -8.54
C MET A 1 63.25 4.26 -9.49
N ASP A 2 61.97 4.51 -9.24
CA ASP A 2 60.77 3.94 -9.87
C ASP A 2 60.34 2.54 -9.41
N ARG A 3 59.58 2.53 -8.31
CA ARG A 3 58.58 1.49 -8.02
C ARG A 3 57.22 1.97 -8.55
N LYS A 4 56.69 1.31 -9.58
CA LYS A 4 55.26 1.34 -9.93
C LYS A 4 54.57 0.09 -9.35
N PRO A 5 53.36 0.21 -8.77
CA PRO A 5 52.70 -0.91 -8.10
C PRO A 5 51.84 -1.74 -9.05
N LEU A 6 51.81 -3.03 -8.72
CA LEU A 6 51.10 -4.15 -9.33
C LEU A 6 49.58 -4.00 -9.16
N ALA A 7 48.84 -3.95 -10.26
CA ALA A 7 47.39 -4.13 -10.27
C ALA A 7 47.08 -5.61 -10.57
N ALA A 8 46.48 -6.30 -9.61
CA ALA A 8 45.98 -7.66 -9.79
C ALA A 8 44.51 -7.71 -9.37
N LYS A 9 43.57 -7.73 -10.33
CA LYS A 9 42.22 -8.28 -10.11
C LYS A 9 41.69 -8.93 -11.40
N ARG A 10 41.44 -10.25 -11.25
CA ARG A 10 40.38 -11.08 -11.85
C ARG A 10 40.54 -11.59 -13.29
N LEU A 11 41.15 -12.78 -13.40
CA LEU A 11 40.55 -13.93 -14.08
C LEU A 11 39.31 -14.38 -13.25
N PHE A 12 38.21 -14.92 -13.76
CA PHE A 12 38.02 -15.81 -14.90
C PHE A 12 36.73 -15.45 -15.65
N ALA A 13 36.86 -15.41 -16.97
CA ALA A 13 35.78 -15.65 -17.93
C ALA A 13 35.87 -17.09 -18.44
N HIS A 14 34.82 -17.50 -19.17
CA HIS A 14 34.57 -18.79 -19.82
C HIS A 14 33.93 -19.85 -18.93
N ARG A 15 32.88 -20.57 -19.36
CA ARG A 15 32.33 -20.78 -20.71
C ARG A 15 30.97 -21.47 -20.51
N TYR A 16 29.95 -21.10 -21.29
CA TYR A 16 29.20 -22.07 -22.10
C TYR A 16 28.68 -21.32 -23.32
N ALA A 17 29.02 -21.87 -24.48
CA ALA A 17 28.78 -21.32 -25.80
C ALA A 17 27.63 -22.07 -26.49
N ALA A 18 26.91 -21.30 -27.32
CA ALA A 18 26.32 -21.64 -28.63
C ALA A 18 25.46 -22.90 -28.81
N ALA A 19 24.17 -22.65 -29.06
CA ALA A 19 23.26 -23.21 -30.10
C ALA A 19 21.84 -22.78 -29.67
N ASP A 20 20.89 -22.27 -30.45
CA ASP A 20 20.58 -22.42 -31.87
C ASP A 20 19.89 -21.15 -32.38
N ALA A 21 20.09 -20.85 -33.65
CA ALA A 21 19.34 -19.85 -34.38
C ALA A 21 18.04 -20.49 -34.91
N ASP A 22 16.92 -20.22 -34.24
CA ASP A 22 15.58 -20.36 -34.85
C ASP A 22 14.72 -19.15 -34.44
N THR A 23 14.82 -18.09 -35.23
CA THR A 23 14.05 -16.85 -35.08
C THR A 23 12.62 -17.08 -35.54
N ARG A 24 11.76 -17.56 -34.64
CA ARG A 24 10.31 -17.33 -34.71
C ARG A 24 9.94 -16.25 -33.69
N PRO A 25 9.11 -15.25 -34.04
CA PRO A 25 8.70 -14.24 -33.09
C PRO A 25 7.87 -14.90 -31.98
N LEU A 26 8.50 -15.06 -30.81
CA LEU A 26 7.81 -15.49 -29.59
C LEU A 26 6.71 -14.45 -29.30
N ASN A 27 5.47 -14.90 -29.39
CA ASN A 27 4.30 -14.17 -28.95
C ASN A 27 4.57 -13.57 -27.56
N ALA A 28 4.36 -12.25 -27.41
CA ALA A 28 4.54 -11.52 -26.15
C ALA A 28 3.77 -12.14 -24.97
N GLN A 29 2.72 -12.93 -25.25
CA GLN A 29 1.99 -13.73 -24.27
C GLN A 29 2.84 -14.88 -23.68
N SER A 30 3.62 -15.57 -24.52
CA SER A 30 4.49 -16.68 -24.10
C SER A 30 5.70 -16.20 -23.28
N ALA A 31 6.26 -15.05 -23.62
CA ALA A 31 7.32 -14.41 -22.83
C ALA A 31 6.80 -13.97 -21.45
N ARG A 32 5.58 -13.41 -21.38
CA ARG A 32 4.91 -13.07 -20.12
C ARG A 32 4.66 -14.30 -19.24
N ASP A 33 4.23 -15.41 -19.83
CA ASP A 33 3.96 -16.64 -19.07
C ASP A 33 5.23 -17.33 -18.57
N ARG A 34 6.36 -17.23 -19.30
CA ARG A 34 7.67 -17.72 -18.84
C ARG A 34 8.27 -16.89 -17.70
N VAL A 35 8.14 -15.57 -17.74
CA VAL A 35 8.57 -14.70 -16.62
C VAL A 35 7.67 -14.95 -15.39
N LYS A 36 6.35 -15.10 -15.59
CA LYS A 36 5.40 -15.43 -14.52
C LYS A 36 5.66 -16.77 -13.84
N LYS A 37 6.01 -17.82 -14.59
CA LYS A 37 6.38 -19.13 -14.01
C LYS A 37 7.63 -19.02 -13.13
N ARG A 38 8.60 -18.19 -13.52
CA ARG A 38 9.86 -18.02 -12.78
C ARG A 38 9.72 -17.29 -11.44
N TYR A 39 8.78 -16.35 -11.33
CA TYR A 39 8.47 -15.71 -10.04
C TYR A 39 7.59 -16.57 -9.12
N LEU A 40 6.79 -17.49 -9.68
CA LEU A 40 5.84 -18.27 -8.89
C LEU A 40 6.37 -19.63 -8.42
N PHE A 41 7.27 -20.29 -9.15
CA PHE A 41 7.71 -21.65 -8.82
C PHE A 41 9.05 -21.72 -8.08
N ASP A 42 9.94 -20.73 -8.20
CA ASP A 42 11.30 -20.84 -7.65
C ASP A 42 11.46 -20.30 -6.21
N ILE A 43 10.38 -19.78 -5.59
CA ILE A 43 10.44 -19.12 -4.25
C ILE A 43 9.39 -19.68 -3.26
N LEU A 44 8.52 -20.61 -3.68
CA LEU A 44 7.60 -21.25 -2.74
C LEU A 44 8.35 -22.39 -2.03
N PRO A 45 8.53 -22.35 -0.69
CA PRO A 45 9.07 -23.51 0.02
C PRO A 45 8.20 -24.74 -0.27
N GLU A 46 8.83 -25.89 -0.48
CA GLU A 46 8.16 -27.18 -0.75
C GLU A 46 7.24 -27.64 0.39
N HIS A 47 7.23 -26.94 1.53
CA HIS A 47 6.33 -27.19 2.63
C HIS A 47 5.28 -26.09 2.78
N PRO A 48 3.98 -26.44 2.71
CA PRO A 48 2.93 -25.54 3.16
C PRO A 48 3.19 -25.27 4.65
N GLN A 49 3.57 -24.03 4.98
CA GLN A 49 3.72 -23.58 6.35
C GLN A 49 2.46 -23.98 7.12
N THR A 50 2.64 -24.87 8.08
CA THR A 50 1.59 -25.33 8.99
C THR A 50 0.85 -24.12 9.51
N ARG A 51 -0.50 -24.15 9.51
CA ARG A 51 -1.35 -23.08 10.06
C ARG A 51 -0.83 -22.69 11.44
N ASP A 52 -0.07 -21.63 11.48
CA ASP A 52 0.49 -21.11 12.72
C ASP A 52 -0.67 -20.51 13.51
N LYS A 53 -1.11 -21.25 14.52
CA LYS A 53 -2.25 -20.89 15.37
C LYS A 53 -1.88 -19.83 16.41
N ASN A 54 -0.60 -19.41 16.48
CA ASN A 54 -0.09 -18.61 17.59
C ASN A 54 0.03 -17.11 17.28
N ARG A 55 -0.60 -16.63 16.20
CA ARG A 55 -0.57 -15.20 15.81
C ARG A 55 -1.49 -14.36 16.69
N PHE A 56 -1.11 -14.15 17.93
CA PHE A 56 -1.83 -13.34 18.90
C PHE A 56 -1.24 -11.93 18.96
N VAL A 57 -2.11 -10.92 18.95
CA VAL A 57 -1.73 -9.52 19.15
C VAL A 57 -2.26 -9.04 20.49
N SER A 58 -1.34 -8.74 21.38
CA SER A 58 -1.53 -8.26 22.74
C SER A 58 -1.91 -6.79 22.81
N THR A 59 -1.45 -5.97 21.86
CA THR A 59 -1.76 -4.55 21.72
C THR A 59 -1.47 -4.08 20.30
N LEU A 60 -2.15 -3.02 19.84
CA LEU A 60 -1.82 -2.30 18.61
C LEU A 60 -1.13 -0.96 18.88
N ASP A 61 -0.89 -0.61 20.15
CA ASP A 61 -0.15 0.60 20.51
C ASP A 61 1.34 0.35 20.33
N VAL A 62 1.97 1.08 19.41
CA VAL A 62 3.40 0.97 19.11
C VAL A 62 4.29 1.10 20.36
N ARG A 63 3.86 1.84 21.38
CA ARG A 63 4.61 2.05 22.62
C ARG A 63 4.61 0.84 23.56
N HIS A 64 3.70 -0.10 23.33
CA HIS A 64 3.46 -1.24 24.20
C HIS A 64 3.69 -2.59 23.48
N ILE A 65 4.17 -2.57 22.24
CA ILE A 65 4.48 -3.77 21.45
C ILE A 65 5.53 -4.61 22.15
N GLN A 66 5.25 -5.91 22.26
CA GLN A 66 6.15 -6.90 22.84
C GLN A 66 6.71 -7.84 21.77
N THR A 67 7.74 -8.61 22.11
CA THR A 67 8.28 -9.64 21.22
C THR A 67 7.25 -10.70 20.85
N THR A 68 6.25 -10.94 21.70
CA THR A 68 5.13 -11.86 21.42
C THR A 68 4.16 -11.34 20.37
N ASP A 69 4.23 -10.05 20.01
CA ASP A 69 3.42 -9.44 18.95
C ASP A 69 4.08 -9.51 17.58
N ILE A 70 5.30 -10.05 17.50
CA ILE A 70 6.06 -10.23 16.26
C ILE A 70 5.68 -11.56 15.62
N HIS A 71 5.23 -11.50 14.38
CA HIS A 71 4.72 -12.62 13.60
C HIS A 71 5.32 -12.65 12.20
N ASP A 72 5.73 -13.83 11.73
CA ASP A 72 6.15 -14.01 10.34
C ASP A 72 4.95 -14.25 9.42
N LEU A 73 4.61 -13.27 8.59
CA LEU A 73 3.55 -13.36 7.58
C LEU A 73 4.01 -13.93 6.24
N SER A 74 5.30 -14.21 6.05
CA SER A 74 5.87 -14.61 4.75
C SER A 74 5.07 -15.72 4.08
N PHE A 75 4.78 -15.57 2.78
CA PHE A 75 4.07 -16.55 1.95
C PHE A 75 2.61 -16.84 2.31
N TYR A 76 2.06 -16.25 3.38
CA TYR A 76 0.65 -16.39 3.68
C TYR A 76 -0.20 -15.60 2.68
N LYS A 77 -1.33 -16.18 2.25
CA LYS A 77 -2.33 -15.47 1.42
C LYS A 77 -3.31 -14.66 2.26
N LYS A 78 -3.73 -15.23 3.39
CA LYS A 78 -4.70 -14.67 4.34
C LYS A 78 -4.40 -15.13 5.77
N PRO A 79 -3.30 -14.66 6.38
CA PRO A 79 -2.99 -15.04 7.75
C PRO A 79 -4.13 -14.57 8.66
N ARG A 80 -4.44 -15.42 9.64
CA ARG A 80 -5.42 -15.12 10.70
C ARG A 80 -4.65 -14.59 11.90
N VAL A 81 -5.14 -13.49 12.46
CA VAL A 81 -4.57 -12.84 13.64
C VAL A 81 -5.62 -12.86 14.74
N HIS A 82 -5.22 -13.29 15.93
CA HIS A 82 -6.05 -13.40 17.12
C HIS A 82 -5.88 -12.16 18.00
N THR A 83 -6.99 -11.65 18.53
CA THR A 83 -7.02 -10.51 19.46
C THR A 83 -7.22 -10.95 20.91
N THR A 84 -7.45 -12.25 21.15
CA THR A 84 -7.54 -12.87 22.47
C THR A 84 -6.67 -14.13 22.52
N LYS A 85 -6.06 -14.41 23.68
CA LYS A 85 -5.24 -15.62 23.88
C LYS A 85 -6.06 -16.92 23.74
N SER A 86 -7.36 -16.89 24.03
CA SER A 86 -8.26 -18.04 23.85
C SER A 86 -8.45 -18.43 22.38
N GLY A 87 -8.15 -17.51 21.44
CA GLY A 87 -8.32 -17.72 20.01
C GLY A 87 -9.73 -17.43 19.47
N ASP A 88 -10.71 -17.19 20.34
CA ASP A 88 -12.13 -17.00 19.96
C ASP A 88 -12.38 -15.72 19.15
N SER A 89 -11.52 -14.71 19.31
CA SER A 89 -11.58 -13.46 18.56
C SER A 89 -10.43 -13.36 17.58
N SER A 90 -10.74 -13.34 16.28
CA SER A 90 -9.73 -13.23 15.22
C SER A 90 -10.21 -12.46 13.99
N PHE A 91 -9.27 -12.00 13.18
CA PHE A 91 -9.53 -11.38 11.88
C PHE A 91 -8.51 -11.88 10.85
N GLN A 92 -8.82 -11.68 9.57
CA GLN A 92 -7.92 -12.03 8.47
C GLN A 92 -7.43 -10.76 7.78
N ILE A 93 -6.15 -10.75 7.46
CA ILE A 93 -5.52 -9.71 6.64
C ILE A 93 -5.09 -10.29 5.30
N ASP A 94 -4.92 -9.44 4.30
CA ASP A 94 -4.37 -9.80 2.99
C ASP A 94 -3.30 -8.78 2.60
N TYR A 95 -2.24 -9.24 1.92
CA TYR A 95 -1.15 -8.35 1.50
C TYR A 95 -1.64 -7.37 0.44
N ALA A 96 -1.93 -7.90 -0.74
CA ALA A 96 -2.44 -7.14 -1.86
C ALA A 96 -3.21 -8.10 -2.77
N THR A 97 -3.74 -7.56 -3.86
CA THR A 97 -4.38 -8.39 -4.87
C THR A 97 -3.80 -8.19 -6.21
N ASP A 98 -3.67 -9.32 -6.87
CA ASP A 98 -3.23 -9.36 -8.24
C ASP A 98 -4.35 -8.81 -9.12
N VAL A 99 -4.26 -7.52 -9.44
CA VAL A 99 -5.21 -6.88 -10.36
C VAL A 99 -4.96 -7.39 -11.80
N LEU A 100 -3.80 -8.00 -12.06
CA LEU A 100 -3.37 -8.46 -13.38
C LEU A 100 -3.63 -9.95 -13.63
N ASN A 101 -3.97 -10.72 -12.59
CA ASN A 101 -4.15 -12.16 -12.70
C ASN A 101 -5.55 -12.60 -12.28
N VAL A 102 -6.32 -13.04 -13.28
CA VAL A 102 -7.72 -13.49 -13.14
C VAL A 102 -7.84 -14.72 -12.22
N SER A 103 -6.76 -15.50 -12.05
CA SER A 103 -6.79 -16.78 -11.32
C SER A 103 -6.49 -16.68 -9.82
N SER A 104 -5.61 -15.77 -9.37
CA SER A 104 -5.36 -15.55 -7.95
C SER A 104 -5.82 -14.19 -7.49
N LYS A 105 -6.98 -14.16 -6.83
CA LYS A 105 -7.55 -12.92 -6.27
C LYS A 105 -6.67 -12.25 -5.22
N TYR A 106 -5.62 -12.89 -4.68
CA TYR A 106 -4.76 -12.33 -3.63
C TYR A 106 -3.30 -12.72 -3.83
N LEU A 107 -2.41 -11.74 -3.63
CA LEU A 107 -0.97 -11.96 -3.52
C LEU A 107 -0.65 -12.51 -2.15
N VAL A 108 0.38 -13.36 -2.09
CA VAL A 108 0.98 -13.78 -0.82
C VAL A 108 1.82 -12.64 -0.25
N PHE A 109 1.96 -12.60 1.06
CA PHE A 109 2.96 -11.74 1.70
C PHE A 109 4.36 -12.10 1.18
N PRO A 110 5.22 -11.11 0.92
CA PRO A 110 6.56 -11.35 0.39
C PRO A 110 7.42 -12.13 1.40
N PRO A 111 8.52 -12.77 0.94
CA PRO A 111 9.51 -13.35 1.86
C PRO A 111 10.01 -12.32 2.87
N ARG A 112 10.36 -12.78 4.08
CA ARG A 112 10.90 -11.93 5.16
C ARG A 112 9.91 -10.87 5.64
N THR A 113 8.62 -11.20 5.69
CA THR A 113 7.60 -10.36 6.31
C THR A 113 7.43 -10.72 7.79
N GLU A 114 8.52 -10.61 8.56
CA GLU A 114 8.49 -10.71 10.02
C GLU A 114 8.29 -9.31 10.62
N GLY A 115 7.41 -9.19 11.60
CA GLY A 115 7.08 -7.90 12.20
C GLY A 115 5.78 -7.89 12.97
N PHE A 116 5.26 -6.71 13.28
CA PHE A 116 4.07 -6.56 14.12
C PHE A 116 3.04 -5.62 13.49
N LEU A 117 1.78 -5.79 13.89
CA LEU A 117 0.71 -4.85 13.57
C LEU A 117 0.72 -3.71 14.58
N TYR A 118 0.51 -2.49 14.11
CA TYR A 118 0.35 -1.33 14.98
C TYR A 118 -0.66 -0.33 14.40
N TYR A 119 -1.27 0.46 15.27
CA TYR A 119 -2.13 1.56 14.87
C TYR A 119 -1.32 2.82 14.63
N HIS A 120 -1.30 3.27 13.39
CA HIS A 120 -0.71 4.54 13.01
C HIS A 120 -1.78 5.63 13.07
N HIS A 121 -1.64 6.51 14.06
CA HIS A 121 -2.40 7.75 14.14
C HIS A 121 -1.51 8.91 13.72
N GLN A 122 -1.92 9.63 12.68
CA GLN A 122 -1.29 10.90 12.32
C GLN A 122 -1.92 12.00 13.17
N ARG A 123 -1.15 13.03 13.56
CA ARG A 123 -1.47 14.03 14.60
C ARG A 123 -2.75 14.87 14.39
N ASP A 124 -3.53 14.58 13.35
CA ASP A 124 -4.77 15.27 13.02
C ASP A 124 -5.97 14.44 13.51
N SER A 125 -7.10 15.08 13.78
CA SER A 125 -8.37 14.46 14.26
C SER A 125 -9.01 13.42 13.32
N LEU A 126 -8.27 12.98 12.31
CA LEU A 126 -8.73 12.09 11.26
C LEU A 126 -8.57 10.61 11.61
N PRO A 127 -9.37 9.73 10.98
CA PRO A 127 -9.26 8.29 11.18
C PRO A 127 -7.84 7.81 10.84
N GLY A 128 -7.21 7.10 11.78
CA GLY A 128 -5.90 6.47 11.56
C GLY A 128 -6.02 5.18 10.74
N GLU A 129 -4.97 4.37 10.79
CA GLU A 129 -4.90 3.12 10.06
C GLU A 129 -4.05 2.08 10.78
N VAL A 130 -4.38 0.80 10.60
CA VAL A 130 -3.53 -0.29 11.07
C VAL A 130 -2.49 -0.58 9.99
N ARG A 131 -1.21 -0.57 10.35
CA ARG A 131 -0.07 -0.89 9.48
C ARG A 131 0.68 -2.12 9.98
N PHE A 132 1.56 -2.65 9.14
CA PHE A 132 2.47 -3.73 9.52
C PHE A 132 3.90 -3.21 9.43
N CYS A 133 4.58 -3.17 10.57
CA CYS A 133 5.97 -2.75 10.67
C CYS A 133 6.86 -3.99 10.57
N LEU A 134 7.79 -4.01 9.60
CA LEU A 134 8.81 -5.04 9.47
C LEU A 134 9.82 -4.86 10.61
N ALA A 135 9.91 -5.84 11.50
CA ALA A 135 10.81 -5.83 12.63
C ALA A 135 11.24 -7.27 12.93
N ASN A 136 12.51 -7.44 13.31
CA ASN A 136 12.97 -8.71 13.86
C ASN A 136 12.81 -8.67 15.38
N SER A 137 12.89 -9.84 16.02
CA SER A 137 12.77 -9.98 17.48
C SER A 137 13.81 -9.21 18.30
N LEU A 138 14.84 -8.65 17.66
CA LEU A 138 15.94 -7.95 18.29
C LEU A 138 15.76 -6.42 18.30
N ASP A 139 14.91 -5.85 17.43
CA ASP A 139 14.72 -4.41 17.32
C ASP A 139 13.28 -4.03 16.93
N THR A 140 12.46 -3.73 17.94
CA THR A 140 11.06 -3.33 17.77
C THR A 140 10.88 -1.86 17.40
N ASN A 141 11.92 -1.02 17.49
CA ASN A 141 11.81 0.43 17.38
C ASN A 141 12.32 1.02 16.05
N THR A 142 13.06 0.25 15.24
CA THR A 142 13.65 0.74 13.97
C THR A 142 13.00 0.16 12.71
N GLY A 143 11.92 -0.59 12.87
CA GLY A 143 11.25 -1.26 11.76
C GLY A 143 10.68 -0.29 10.70
N MET A 144 10.62 -0.77 9.46
CA MET A 144 10.02 -0.04 8.33
C MET A 144 8.66 -0.62 7.99
N ASP A 145 7.73 0.22 7.54
CA ASP A 145 6.43 -0.27 7.07
C ASP A 145 6.58 -1.26 5.91
N LEU A 146 5.85 -2.38 5.99
CA LEU A 146 5.64 -3.26 4.86
C LEU A 146 5.02 -2.45 3.72
N LEU A 147 5.60 -2.52 2.53
CA LEU A 147 5.11 -1.80 1.35
C LEU A 147 4.24 -2.70 0.49
N LEU A 148 3.16 -2.13 -0.04
CA LEU A 148 2.38 -2.70 -1.14
C LEU A 148 3.24 -2.76 -2.43
N PRO A 149 2.85 -3.55 -3.45
CA PRO A 149 3.59 -3.60 -4.71
C PRO A 149 3.71 -2.25 -5.43
N ASN A 150 2.79 -1.32 -5.14
CA ASN A 150 2.81 0.05 -5.63
C ASN A 150 3.74 0.98 -4.81
N GLY A 151 4.50 0.47 -3.84
CA GLY A 151 5.44 1.23 -3.02
C GLY A 151 4.82 2.10 -1.92
N LEU A 152 3.49 2.07 -1.71
CA LEU A 152 2.85 2.72 -0.57
C LEU A 152 2.88 1.81 0.66
N PRO A 153 2.86 2.36 1.89
CA PRO A 153 2.69 1.55 3.09
C PRO A 153 1.45 0.67 3.01
N TRP A 154 1.60 -0.58 3.42
CA TRP A 154 0.48 -1.50 3.63
C TRP A 154 -0.31 -1.01 4.83
N SER A 155 -1.61 -0.80 4.62
CA SER A 155 -2.49 -0.36 5.69
C SER A 155 -3.93 -0.85 5.55
N ILE A 156 -4.62 -0.90 6.69
CA ILE A 156 -6.06 -1.08 6.78
C ILE A 156 -6.62 0.18 7.43
N PRO A 157 -7.22 1.10 6.66
CA PRO A 157 -7.68 2.37 7.19
C PRO A 157 -8.87 2.18 8.13
N LEU A 158 -8.98 3.03 9.17
CA LEU A 158 -10.01 2.89 10.20
C LEU A 158 -11.43 2.90 9.62
N TRP A 159 -11.69 3.73 8.60
CA TRP A 159 -12.99 3.70 7.93
C TRP A 159 -13.34 2.30 7.42
N TYR A 160 -12.36 1.56 6.89
CA TYR A 160 -12.60 0.23 6.35
C TYR A 160 -12.80 -0.80 7.47
N ILE A 161 -12.04 -0.67 8.56
CA ILE A 161 -12.19 -1.47 9.78
C ILE A 161 -13.61 -1.33 10.34
N VAL A 162 -14.08 -0.08 10.44
CA VAL A 162 -15.41 0.25 10.99
C VAL A 162 -16.54 -0.27 10.09
N SER A 163 -16.40 -0.16 8.78
CA SER A 163 -17.46 -0.50 7.84
C SER A 163 -17.50 -1.97 7.44
N ALA A 164 -16.45 -2.75 7.67
CA ALA A 164 -16.35 -4.14 7.20
C ALA A 164 -16.51 -5.15 8.37
N PRO A 165 -17.54 -6.01 8.36
CA PRO A 165 -17.80 -6.97 9.45
C PRO A 165 -16.62 -7.92 9.74
N LYS A 166 -15.79 -8.23 8.74
CA LYS A 166 -14.61 -9.09 8.91
C LYS A 166 -13.55 -8.51 9.86
N TYR A 167 -13.63 -7.22 10.20
CA TYR A 167 -12.70 -6.53 11.11
C TYR A 167 -13.35 -6.15 12.43
N GLU A 168 -14.51 -6.69 12.78
CA GLU A 168 -15.18 -6.36 14.05
C GLU A 168 -14.29 -6.67 15.27
N ASN A 169 -13.60 -7.81 15.27
CA ASN A 169 -12.66 -8.16 16.34
C ASN A 169 -11.46 -7.20 16.40
N LEU A 170 -10.97 -6.74 15.24
CA LEU A 170 -9.91 -5.72 15.17
C LEU A 170 -10.40 -4.37 15.70
N LEU A 171 -11.63 -3.95 15.37
CA LEU A 171 -12.22 -2.73 15.88
C LEU A 171 -12.37 -2.77 17.40
N ARG A 172 -12.89 -3.88 17.95
CA ARG A 172 -13.00 -4.05 19.40
C ARG A 172 -11.62 -3.97 20.08
N LYS A 173 -10.58 -4.54 19.46
CA LYS A 173 -9.21 -4.45 19.95
C LYS A 173 -8.70 -3.01 19.97
N LEU A 174 -8.89 -2.25 18.89
CA LEU A 174 -8.49 -0.83 18.82
C LEU A 174 -9.18 0.04 19.89
N VAL A 175 -10.47 -0.20 20.16
CA VAL A 175 -11.21 0.50 21.22
C VAL A 175 -10.73 0.08 22.61
N ALA A 176 -10.49 -1.22 22.83
CA ALA A 176 -9.99 -1.74 24.10
C ALA A 176 -8.58 -1.23 24.43
N ASP A 177 -7.73 -1.04 23.42
CA ASP A 177 -6.39 -0.47 23.57
C ASP A 177 -6.41 1.06 23.75
N GLY A 178 -7.59 1.70 23.72
CA GLY A 178 -7.72 3.16 23.84
C GLY A 178 -7.22 3.94 22.62
N LEU A 179 -6.96 3.26 21.50
CA LEU A 179 -6.40 3.85 20.27
C LEU A 179 -7.45 4.50 19.39
N VAL A 180 -8.73 4.13 19.57
CA VAL A 180 -9.87 4.66 18.83
C VAL A 180 -11.03 4.94 19.78
N SER A 181 -11.55 6.17 19.75
CA SER A 181 -12.73 6.56 20.54
C SER A 181 -14.05 6.11 19.90
N THR A 182 -15.09 5.93 20.72
CA THR A 182 -16.45 5.64 20.23
C THR A 182 -17.00 6.72 19.30
N GLU A 183 -16.59 7.98 19.51
CA GLU A 183 -16.91 9.11 18.63
C GLU A 183 -16.28 8.93 17.24
N GLN A 184 -14.99 8.57 17.16
CA GLN A 184 -14.32 8.28 15.89
C GLN A 184 -14.98 7.12 15.15
N VAL A 185 -15.38 6.05 15.86
CA VAL A 185 -16.13 4.93 15.28
C VAL A 185 -17.47 5.41 14.72
N THR A 186 -18.22 6.19 15.48
CA THR A 186 -19.54 6.70 15.09
C THR A 186 -19.43 7.58 13.85
N ARG A 187 -18.45 8.49 13.85
CA ARG A 187 -18.14 9.34 12.71
C ARG A 187 -17.78 8.53 11.46
N CYS A 188 -16.91 7.52 11.60
CA CYS A 188 -16.57 6.63 10.48
C CYS A 188 -17.79 5.85 9.95
N LYS A 189 -18.67 5.35 10.83
CA LYS A 189 -19.90 4.65 10.41
C LYS A 189 -20.83 5.56 9.61
N TRP A 190 -20.99 6.81 10.06
CA TRP A 190 -21.81 7.80 9.37
C TRP A 190 -21.24 8.14 7.99
N MET A 191 -19.92 8.40 7.92
CA MET A 191 -19.24 8.70 6.66
C MET A 191 -19.23 7.49 5.69
N PHE A 192 -19.04 6.28 6.21
CA PHE A 192 -18.84 5.05 5.45
C PHE A 192 -19.79 3.94 5.94
N PRO A 193 -21.07 3.94 5.52
CA PRO A 193 -22.00 2.90 5.93
C PRO A 193 -21.63 1.53 5.33
N LEU A 194 -22.10 0.44 5.95
CA LEU A 194 -21.80 -0.96 5.57
C LEU A 194 -21.98 -1.26 4.08
N ALA A 195 -23.02 -0.70 3.45
CA ALA A 195 -23.28 -0.84 2.02
C ALA A 195 -22.10 -0.37 1.14
N TRP A 196 -21.32 0.60 1.63
CA TRP A 196 -20.15 1.15 0.96
C TRP A 196 -18.97 0.17 0.98
N ALA A 197 -18.68 -0.46 2.13
CA ALA A 197 -17.58 -1.42 2.27
C ALA A 197 -17.75 -2.70 1.44
N ARG A 198 -19.00 -3.15 1.22
CA ARG A 198 -19.28 -4.34 0.40
C ARG A 198 -18.94 -4.15 -1.07
N ARG A 199 -19.16 -2.94 -1.60
CA ARG A 199 -18.98 -2.64 -3.03
C ARG A 199 -17.54 -2.28 -3.40
N ARG A 200 -16.71 -1.84 -2.45
CA ARG A 200 -15.49 -1.06 -2.75
C ARG A 200 -14.29 -1.39 -1.85
N ARG A 201 -13.91 -2.67 -1.78
CA ARG A 201 -12.82 -3.16 -0.91
C ARG A 201 -11.43 -2.55 -1.16
N ARG A 202 -11.22 -1.77 -2.24
CA ARG A 202 -9.90 -1.27 -2.70
C ARG A 202 -9.94 0.07 -3.42
N VAL A 203 -10.96 0.89 -3.16
CA VAL A 203 -10.96 2.22 -3.76
C VAL A 203 -10.10 3.14 -2.89
N THR A 204 -9.24 3.93 -3.53
CA THR A 204 -8.47 4.95 -2.84
C THR A 204 -9.42 6.00 -2.29
N VAL A 205 -9.41 6.18 -0.97
CA VAL A 205 -10.15 7.24 -0.28
C VAL A 205 -9.14 8.24 0.23
N LEU A 206 -9.23 9.46 -0.28
CA LEU A 206 -8.50 10.61 0.20
C LEU A 206 -9.36 11.31 1.25
N MET A 207 -8.83 11.43 2.45
CA MET A 207 -9.46 12.14 3.56
C MET A 207 -8.84 13.54 3.73
N ARG A 208 -7.69 13.79 3.10
CA ARG A 208 -6.93 15.04 3.18
C ARG A 208 -6.36 15.47 1.84
N TRP A 209 -6.04 16.76 1.80
CA TRP A 209 -5.00 17.26 0.92
C TRP A 209 -3.66 16.67 1.30
N ASN A 210 -2.85 16.43 0.28
CA ASN A 210 -1.57 15.71 0.37
C ASN A 210 -1.65 14.21 0.69
N ASP A 211 -2.84 13.62 0.82
CA ASP A 211 -2.95 12.15 0.86
C ASP A 211 -2.37 11.58 -0.43
N VAL A 212 -1.47 10.62 -0.26
CA VAL A 212 -0.75 10.00 -1.36
C VAL A 212 -1.58 8.85 -1.92
N PHE A 213 -1.68 8.80 -3.24
CA PHE A 213 -2.28 7.69 -3.96
C PHE A 213 -1.42 7.26 -5.14
N ALA A 214 -1.54 5.99 -5.52
CA ALA A 214 -0.85 5.42 -6.66
C ALA A 214 -1.74 5.45 -7.90
N VAL A 215 -1.19 5.87 -9.03
CA VAL A 215 -1.85 5.83 -10.35
C VAL A 215 -1.08 4.83 -11.23
N PRO A 216 -1.68 3.68 -11.59
CA PRO A 216 -1.02 2.69 -12.44
C PRO A 216 -0.62 3.28 -13.80
N LEU A 217 0.54 2.90 -14.32
CA LEU A 217 1.06 3.45 -15.58
C LEU A 217 0.26 3.02 -16.81
N ASP A 218 -0.45 1.89 -16.71
CA ASP A 218 -1.26 1.30 -17.78
C ASP A 218 -2.77 1.60 -17.65
N ALA A 219 -3.19 2.25 -16.57
CA ALA A 219 -4.58 2.63 -16.38
C ALA A 219 -4.96 3.78 -17.32
N LYS A 220 -6.19 3.76 -17.86
CA LYS A 220 -6.78 4.89 -18.63
C LYS A 220 -7.44 5.92 -17.72
N THR A 221 -8.02 5.45 -16.62
CA THR A 221 -8.64 6.28 -15.58
C THR A 221 -8.32 5.71 -14.22
N VAL A 222 -8.27 6.58 -13.21
CA VAL A 222 -8.23 6.18 -11.80
C VAL A 222 -9.46 6.76 -11.10
N LYS A 223 -10.15 5.91 -10.32
CA LYS A 223 -11.29 6.32 -9.51
C LYS A 223 -10.83 6.50 -8.09
N ILE A 224 -10.99 7.70 -7.56
CA ILE A 224 -10.69 8.04 -6.17
C ILE A 224 -11.96 8.56 -5.50
N TRP A 225 -12.05 8.42 -4.18
CA TRP A 225 -13.03 9.13 -3.38
C TRP A 225 -12.35 10.22 -2.60
N ILE A 226 -12.99 11.37 -2.54
CA ILE A 226 -12.62 12.44 -1.64
C ILE A 226 -13.70 12.50 -0.59
N ALA A 227 -13.34 12.30 0.67
CA ALA A 227 -14.26 12.32 1.79
C ALA A 227 -13.84 13.41 2.77
N GLY A 228 -14.71 14.41 2.94
CA GLY A 228 -14.60 15.46 3.94
C GLY A 228 -15.63 15.27 5.05
N GLU A 229 -15.66 16.19 6.01
CA GLU A 229 -16.54 16.09 7.18
C GLU A 229 -18.02 16.06 6.82
N LYS A 230 -18.42 16.79 5.77
CA LYS A 230 -19.82 17.00 5.39
C LYS A 230 -20.26 16.22 4.16
N ALA A 231 -19.32 15.80 3.33
CA ALA A 231 -19.63 15.19 2.05
C ALA A 231 -18.54 14.22 1.59
N LYS A 232 -18.93 13.33 0.69
CA LYS A 232 -18.02 12.44 -0.03
C LYS A 232 -18.35 12.47 -1.51
N LYS A 233 -17.34 12.44 -2.36
CA LYS A 233 -17.50 12.50 -3.82
C LYS A 233 -16.57 11.52 -4.50
N GLU A 234 -17.10 10.80 -5.48
CA GLU A 234 -16.29 10.01 -6.41
C GLU A 234 -15.73 10.94 -7.48
N VAL A 235 -14.43 10.85 -7.72
CA VAL A 235 -13.73 11.59 -8.76
C VAL A 235 -13.05 10.59 -9.68
N VAL A 236 -13.32 10.73 -10.97
CA VAL A 236 -12.64 9.96 -12.02
C VAL A 236 -11.58 10.85 -12.64
N LEU A 237 -10.32 10.45 -12.51
CA LEU A 237 -9.19 11.16 -13.10
C LEU A 237 -8.74 10.44 -14.37
N TRP A 238 -8.59 11.19 -15.44
CA TRP A 238 -8.00 10.70 -16.69
C TRP A 238 -6.47 10.66 -16.52
N THR A 239 -5.90 9.47 -16.66
CA THR A 239 -4.48 9.24 -16.34
C THR A 239 -3.54 9.81 -17.38
N GLU A 240 -3.95 9.94 -18.64
CA GLU A 240 -3.14 10.52 -19.72
C GLU A 240 -2.54 11.88 -19.34
N ARG A 241 -3.29 12.69 -18.58
CA ARG A 241 -2.85 14.01 -18.11
C ARG A 241 -1.87 13.90 -16.95
N ILE A 242 -2.15 13.00 -16.00
CA ILE A 242 -1.35 12.78 -14.79
C ILE A 242 -0.02 12.12 -15.12
N LEU A 243 -0.06 11.10 -15.96
CA LEU A 243 1.08 10.25 -16.28
C LEU A 243 2.01 10.91 -17.29
N GLY A 244 1.50 11.71 -18.22
CA GLY A 244 2.32 12.34 -19.28
C GLY A 244 3.21 11.31 -19.97
N GLN A 245 4.53 11.56 -19.97
CA GLN A 245 5.52 10.66 -20.57
C GLN A 245 5.67 9.29 -19.87
N TYR A 246 5.13 9.13 -18.66
CA TYR A 246 5.20 7.88 -17.89
C TYR A 246 4.09 6.90 -18.25
N ALA A 247 3.09 7.32 -19.02
CA ALA A 247 2.02 6.43 -19.47
C ALA A 247 2.59 5.32 -20.35
N GLY A 248 2.19 4.07 -20.11
CA GLY A 248 2.71 2.96 -20.89
C GLY A 248 2.27 1.59 -20.40
N LYS A 249 2.65 0.56 -21.18
CA LYS A 249 2.40 -0.84 -20.83
C LYS A 249 3.40 -1.30 -19.76
N SER A 250 3.24 -0.80 -18.55
CA SER A 250 4.03 -1.19 -17.39
C SER A 250 3.13 -1.52 -16.19
N THR A 251 3.59 -2.46 -15.36
CA THR A 251 2.98 -2.81 -14.07
C THR A 251 3.25 -1.80 -12.95
N GLY A 252 4.05 -0.76 -13.22
CA GLY A 252 4.41 0.27 -12.25
C GLY A 252 3.29 1.27 -11.95
N CYS A 253 3.63 2.33 -11.21
CA CYS A 253 2.73 3.44 -10.93
C CYS A 253 3.47 4.75 -10.73
N VAL A 254 2.77 5.87 -10.78
CA VAL A 254 3.23 7.12 -10.17
C VAL A 254 2.58 7.32 -8.82
N HIS A 255 3.28 7.98 -7.89
CA HIS A 255 2.69 8.47 -6.65
C HIS A 255 2.30 9.93 -6.85
N ALA A 256 1.04 10.19 -6.58
CA ALA A 256 0.43 11.49 -6.74
C ALA A 256 -0.26 11.93 -5.44
N ARG A 257 -0.46 13.22 -5.29
CA ARG A 257 -1.29 13.81 -4.24
C ARG A 257 -2.01 15.04 -4.77
N ILE A 258 -3.16 15.34 -4.19
CA ILE A 258 -3.89 16.58 -4.49
C ILE A 258 -3.36 17.67 -3.57
N GLU A 259 -2.90 18.77 -4.17
CA GLU A 259 -2.41 19.97 -3.48
C GLU A 259 -3.23 21.18 -3.92
N GLN A 260 -3.39 22.16 -3.05
CA GLN A 260 -3.93 23.46 -3.44
C GLN A 260 -2.79 24.30 -4.04
N ASP A 261 -2.97 24.84 -5.25
CA ASP A 261 -2.05 25.84 -5.82
C ASP A 261 -2.40 27.21 -5.20
N PRO A 262 -1.55 27.77 -4.33
CA PRO A 262 -1.86 29.02 -3.63
C PRO A 262 -1.87 30.23 -4.56
N ILE A 263 -1.22 30.15 -5.73
CA ILE A 263 -1.12 31.26 -6.68
C ILE A 263 -2.36 31.32 -7.56
N ARG A 264 -2.89 30.16 -7.94
CA ARG A 264 -4.00 30.04 -8.90
C ARG A 264 -5.34 29.71 -8.28
N GLU A 265 -5.37 29.43 -6.97
CA GLU A 265 -6.55 29.00 -6.23
C GLU A 265 -7.29 27.82 -6.89
N VAL A 266 -6.50 26.87 -7.42
CA VAL A 266 -6.99 25.64 -8.04
C VAL A 266 -6.31 24.43 -7.43
N ASP A 267 -7.02 23.31 -7.37
CA ASP A 267 -6.45 22.05 -6.96
C ASP A 267 -5.59 21.46 -8.08
N VAL A 268 -4.38 21.03 -7.73
CA VAL A 268 -3.40 20.44 -8.64
C VAL A 268 -3.05 19.02 -8.21
N VAL A 269 -2.73 18.16 -9.19
CA VAL A 269 -2.23 16.81 -8.92
C VAL A 269 -0.72 16.88 -9.04
N ASN A 270 -0.04 16.80 -7.90
CA ASN A 270 1.42 16.75 -7.86
C ASN A 270 1.87 15.30 -7.98
N VAL A 271 2.64 14.99 -9.03
CA VAL A 271 3.26 13.69 -9.26
C VAL A 271 4.71 13.78 -8.81
N PHE A 272 5.03 13.08 -7.71
CA PHE A 272 6.29 13.27 -7.00
C PHE A 272 7.13 12.00 -6.87
N LYS A 273 6.62 10.83 -7.28
CA LYS A 273 7.44 9.62 -7.46
C LYS A 273 6.95 8.82 -8.66
N VAL A 274 7.87 8.09 -9.29
CA VAL A 274 7.55 7.08 -10.32
C VAL A 274 8.22 5.75 -9.97
N GLN A 275 7.44 4.68 -10.07
CA GLN A 275 7.89 3.31 -9.95
C GLN A 275 7.71 2.65 -11.32
N LYS A 276 8.80 2.20 -11.94
CA LYS A 276 8.76 1.70 -13.33
C LYS A 276 8.19 0.30 -13.45
N ALA A 277 8.24 -0.54 -12.42
CA ALA A 277 7.53 -1.81 -12.33
C ALA A 277 7.10 -2.13 -10.89
N ALA A 278 6.07 -2.96 -10.71
CA ALA A 278 5.60 -3.32 -9.37
C ALA A 278 6.71 -3.98 -8.54
N GLY A 279 6.84 -3.57 -7.29
CA GLY A 279 7.90 -4.01 -6.38
C GLY A 279 9.25 -3.30 -6.52
N GLU A 280 9.46 -2.47 -7.55
CA GLU A 280 10.69 -1.68 -7.67
C GLU A 280 10.72 -0.49 -6.71
N VAL A 281 11.90 0.04 -6.43
CA VAL A 281 12.07 1.26 -5.62
C VAL A 281 11.54 2.48 -6.40
N PRO A 282 10.61 3.26 -5.84
CA PRO A 282 10.13 4.48 -6.49
C PRO A 282 11.24 5.55 -6.59
N LEU A 283 11.39 6.13 -7.77
CA LEU A 283 12.29 7.26 -8.04
C LEU A 283 11.57 8.58 -7.75
N SER A 284 12.22 9.48 -7.03
CA SER A 284 11.69 10.82 -6.75
C SER A 284 11.57 11.66 -8.02
N LEU A 285 10.46 12.38 -8.12
CA LEU A 285 10.14 13.33 -9.18
C LEU A 285 9.65 14.64 -8.55
N ASN A 286 9.60 15.70 -9.35
CA ASN A 286 8.89 16.92 -8.99
C ASN A 286 8.16 17.44 -10.22
N SER A 287 7.03 16.81 -10.58
CA SER A 287 6.23 17.16 -11.74
C SER A 287 4.82 17.54 -11.30
N ARG A 288 4.47 18.81 -11.47
CA ARG A 288 3.11 19.31 -11.18
C ARG A 288 2.26 19.26 -12.43
N VAL A 289 1.15 18.55 -12.35
CA VAL A 289 0.16 18.47 -13.44
C VAL A 289 -1.09 19.21 -13.01
N LYS A 290 -1.60 20.11 -13.87
CA LYS A 290 -2.95 20.65 -13.71
C LYS A 290 -3.95 19.54 -14.04
N PRO A 291 -4.74 19.05 -13.08
CA PRO A 291 -5.87 18.23 -13.42
C PRO A 291 -6.91 19.15 -14.07
N SER A 292 -7.59 18.68 -15.12
CA SER A 292 -8.86 19.30 -15.51
C SER A 292 -9.95 18.83 -14.55
N LEU A 293 -9.81 19.23 -13.30
CA LEU A 293 -10.91 19.18 -12.36
C LEU A 293 -11.63 20.51 -12.56
N SER A 294 -12.78 20.48 -13.26
CA SER A 294 -13.68 21.62 -13.24
C SER A 294 -13.89 22.04 -11.79
N ARG A 295 -13.86 23.35 -11.47
CA ARG A 295 -14.17 23.85 -10.11
C ARG A 295 -15.50 23.25 -9.62
N SER A 296 -16.50 23.11 -10.49
CA SER A 296 -17.79 22.45 -10.19
C SER A 296 -17.70 20.95 -9.84
N ASN A 297 -16.58 20.28 -10.11
CA ASN A 297 -16.36 18.88 -9.76
C ASN A 297 -15.67 18.66 -8.40
N LEU A 298 -15.03 19.68 -7.83
CA LEU A 298 -14.38 19.60 -6.51
C LEU A 298 -15.06 20.39 -5.40
N LEU A 299 -16.07 21.21 -5.73
CA LEU A 299 -16.93 21.86 -4.74
C LEU A 299 -17.71 20.80 -3.95
N VAL A 300 -17.10 20.33 -2.87
CA VAL A 300 -17.79 20.26 -1.58
C VAL A 300 -17.93 21.71 -1.14
N GLU A 301 -18.89 22.41 -1.77
CA GLU A 301 -19.27 23.76 -1.36
C GLU A 301 -19.65 23.68 0.13
N ASN A 302 -18.88 24.39 0.96
CA ASN A 302 -19.07 24.56 2.41
C ASN A 302 -18.44 23.53 3.37
N ALA A 303 -17.27 22.96 3.08
CA ALA A 303 -16.41 22.40 4.14
C ALA A 303 -15.36 23.44 4.59
N PRO A 304 -15.49 24.07 5.78
CA PRO A 304 -14.41 24.86 6.33
C PRO A 304 -13.39 23.88 6.92
N ILE A 305 -12.47 23.36 6.13
CA ILE A 305 -11.20 22.91 6.71
C ILE A 305 -10.35 24.18 6.81
N ARG A 306 -10.73 25.05 7.75
CA ARG A 306 -9.86 26.17 8.16
C ARG A 306 -8.56 25.53 8.63
N ALA A 307 -7.47 25.88 7.96
CA ALA A 307 -6.16 25.80 8.56
C ALA A 307 -6.24 26.46 9.94
N VAL A 308 -5.87 25.71 10.98
CA VAL A 308 -5.47 26.34 12.24
C VAL A 308 -4.29 27.22 11.89
N SER A 309 -4.55 28.52 11.83
CA SER A 309 -3.54 29.56 11.69
C SER A 309 -2.67 29.51 12.95
N LEU A 310 -1.57 28.77 12.91
CA LEU A 310 -0.44 29.03 13.80
C LEU A 310 0.24 30.31 13.30
N ARG A 311 -0.27 31.45 13.78
CA ARG A 311 0.56 32.62 14.04
C ARG A 311 0.81 32.65 15.55
N GLN A 312 2.05 32.38 15.93
CA GLN A 312 2.71 33.13 17.00
C GLN A 312 3.92 33.79 16.35
#